data_AF-A0A961G649-F1
#
_entry.id   AF-A0A961G649-F1
#
_cell.length_a   1.000
_cell.length_b   1.000
_cell.length_c   1.000
_cell.angle_alpha   90.00
_cell.angle_beta   90.00
_cell.angle_gamma   90.00
#
_symmetry.space_group_name_H-M   'P 1'
#
loop_
_entity.id
_entity.type
_entity.pdbx_description
1 polymer ?
#
loop_
_entity_poly.entity_id
_entity_poly.type
_entity_poly.pdbx_seq_one_letter_code
_entity_poly.pdbx_strand_id
1 'polypeptide(L)'
;QFDDQIALCGAPIEDHHGGVGTGTTWAYLPDGEAVGIPLGTLVVRDSSNTLVAGRCFSATHDAQASIRSMAQCMAMGQAAGTTAALAVGVGDVRAVRPAVVREAVRSAGAILSMEEAG
;
A
#
# COMPACT_ATOMS: atom_id res chain seq x y z
N GLN A 1 -7.11 -8.87 3.33
CA GLN A 1 -5.72 -9.19 3.72
C GLN A 1 -5.02 -9.82 2.53
N PHE A 2 -3.70 -9.68 2.43
CA PHE A 2 -2.90 -10.21 1.33
C PHE A 2 -1.58 -10.78 1.85
N ASP A 3 -1.13 -11.89 1.26
CA ASP A 3 0.11 -12.57 1.67
C ASP A 3 1.37 -11.73 1.41
N ASP A 4 1.28 -10.79 0.46
CA ASP A 4 2.35 -9.90 0.01
C ASP A 4 2.17 -8.45 0.48
N GLN A 5 1.33 -8.19 1.50
CA GLN A 5 1.11 -6.82 1.98
C GLN A 5 2.36 -6.20 2.60
N ILE A 6 2.62 -4.94 2.24
CA ILE A 6 3.78 -4.14 2.67
C ILE A 6 3.41 -2.97 3.58
N ALA A 7 2.12 -2.79 3.83
CA ALA A 7 1.57 -1.77 4.72
C ALA A 7 0.12 -2.12 5.09
N LEU A 8 -0.39 -1.44 6.12
CA LEU A 8 -1.77 -1.50 6.57
C LEU A 8 -2.44 -0.14 6.45
N CYS A 9 -3.75 -0.13 6.24
CA CYS A 9 -4.59 1.04 6.28
C CYS A 9 -5.80 0.79 7.18
N GLY A 10 -5.88 1.52 8.29
CA GLY A 10 -7.08 1.57 9.15
C GLY A 10 -7.98 2.78 8.86
N ALA A 11 -7.70 3.56 7.82
CA ALA A 11 -8.47 4.75 7.51
C ALA A 11 -9.82 4.40 6.85
N PRO A 12 -10.90 5.15 7.13
CA PRO A 12 -12.18 4.96 6.47
C PRO A 12 -12.07 5.24 4.96
N ILE A 13 -13.05 4.78 4.20
CA ILE A 13 -13.27 5.23 2.82
C ILE A 13 -13.93 6.61 2.89
N GLU A 14 -13.29 7.60 2.26
CA GLU A 14 -13.73 8.99 2.20
C GLU A 14 -14.19 9.32 0.77
N ASP A 15 -15.48 9.11 0.50
CA ASP A 15 -16.02 9.33 -0.84
C ASP A 15 -16.68 10.70 -0.98
N HIS A 16 -16.09 11.55 -1.81
CA HIS A 16 -16.57 12.89 -2.13
C HIS A 16 -17.32 12.86 -3.46
N HIS A 17 -18.55 12.33 -3.47
CA HIS A 17 -19.41 12.36 -4.64
C HIS A 17 -19.81 13.80 -5.00
N GLY A 18 -19.41 14.27 -6.19
CA GLY A 18 -19.76 15.59 -6.72
C GLY A 18 -21.16 15.69 -7.36
N GLY A 19 -22.23 15.22 -6.70
CA GLY A 19 -23.61 15.28 -7.23
C GLY A 19 -24.70 15.38 -6.16
N VAL A 20 -25.70 16.25 -6.41
CA VAL A 20 -26.81 16.74 -5.54
C VAL A 20 -26.61 16.54 -4.03
N GLY A 21 -25.88 17.48 -3.44
CA GLY A 21 -25.54 17.51 -2.02
C GLY A 21 -24.02 17.50 -1.84
N THR A 22 -23.47 18.48 -1.12
CA THR A 22 -22.02 18.65 -0.91
C THR A 22 -21.47 17.71 0.17
N GLY A 23 -22.05 16.52 0.31
CA GLY A 23 -21.77 15.59 1.42
C GLY A 23 -20.56 14.69 1.14
N THR A 24 -19.81 14.37 2.19
CA THR A 24 -18.80 13.31 2.17
C THR A 24 -19.39 12.07 2.82
N THR A 25 -19.32 10.93 2.14
CA THR A 25 -19.75 9.64 2.70
C THR A 25 -18.54 8.95 3.32
N TRP A 26 -18.70 8.54 4.58
CA TRP A 26 -17.66 7.84 5.34
C TRP A 26 -18.08 6.40 5.55
N ALA A 27 -17.22 5.45 5.17
CA ALA A 27 -17.38 4.05 5.53
C ALA A 27 -16.17 3.58 6.35
N TYR A 28 -16.42 3.25 7.61
CA TYR A 28 -15.39 2.82 8.56
C TYR A 28 -15.19 1.31 8.51
N LEU A 29 -13.96 0.87 8.75
CA LEU A 29 -13.67 -0.53 9.06
C LEU A 29 -14.18 -0.85 10.48
N PRO A 30 -14.45 -2.13 10.80
CA PRO A 30 -14.70 -2.53 12.18
C PRO A 30 -13.52 -2.15 13.09
N ASP A 31 -13.82 -1.94 14.38
CA ASP A 31 -12.81 -1.55 15.37
C ASP A 31 -11.68 -2.57 15.44
N GLY A 32 -10.44 -2.09 15.39
CA GLY A 32 -9.25 -2.94 15.43
C GLY A 32 -8.95 -3.66 14.11
N GLU A 33 -9.62 -3.30 13.01
CA GLU A 33 -9.31 -3.83 11.68
C GLU A 33 -8.54 -2.85 10.80
N ALA A 34 -7.76 -3.40 9.87
CA ALA A 34 -7.06 -2.65 8.83
C ALA A 34 -7.03 -3.47 7.55
N VAL A 35 -6.96 -2.81 6.39
CA VAL A 35 -6.76 -3.45 5.10
C VAL A 35 -5.28 -3.45 4.71
N GLY A 36 -4.81 -4.55 4.11
CA GLY A 36 -3.45 -4.65 3.61
C GLY A 36 -3.25 -3.97 2.26
N ILE A 37 -2.07 -3.40 2.03
CA ILE A 37 -1.62 -2.84 0.75
C ILE A 37 -0.63 -3.84 0.12
N PRO A 38 -1.01 -4.59 -0.94
CA PRO A 38 -0.13 -5.55 -1.61
C PRO A 38 1.05 -4.87 -2.30
N LEU A 39 2.24 -5.49 -2.28
CA LEU A 39 3.39 -5.00 -3.05
C LEU A 39 3.07 -4.89 -4.55
N GLY A 40 2.31 -5.84 -5.10
CA GLY A 40 1.95 -5.85 -6.52
C GLY A 40 1.21 -4.59 -6.99
N THR A 41 0.53 -3.87 -6.08
CA THR A 41 -0.16 -2.61 -6.43
C THR A 41 0.78 -1.46 -6.77
N LEU A 42 2.05 -1.57 -6.38
CA LEU A 42 3.10 -0.59 -6.65
C LEU A 42 3.84 -0.90 -7.96
N VAL A 43 3.72 -2.11 -8.51
CA VAL A 43 4.45 -2.55 -9.71
C VAL A 43 3.68 -2.15 -10.98
N VAL A 44 4.31 -1.37 -11.86
CA VAL A 44 3.71 -0.99 -13.14
C VAL A 44 3.62 -2.23 -14.05
N ARG A 45 2.44 -2.52 -14.62
CA ARG A 45 2.17 -3.74 -15.41
C ARG A 45 3.09 -3.92 -16.61
N ASP A 46 3.46 -2.83 -17.28
CA ASP A 46 4.19 -2.86 -18.56
C ASP A 46 5.64 -2.39 -18.43
N SER A 47 6.19 -2.33 -17.21
CA SER A 47 7.60 -1.96 -16.96
C SER A 47 8.29 -2.86 -15.93
N SER A 48 9.48 -3.37 -16.26
CA SER A 48 10.27 -4.23 -15.37
C SER A 48 10.98 -3.49 -14.24
N ASN A 49 11.14 -2.17 -14.31
CA ASN A 49 11.94 -1.42 -13.34
C ASN A 49 11.24 -0.18 -12.78
N THR A 50 9.93 -0.06 -13.00
CA THR A 50 9.15 1.11 -12.54
C THR A 50 8.19 0.70 -11.43
N LEU A 51 8.31 1.42 -10.32
CA LEU A 51 7.40 1.36 -9.18
C LEU A 51 6.70 2.70 -9.02
N VAL A 52 5.48 2.67 -8.50
CA VAL A 52 4.68 3.85 -8.16
C VAL A 52 4.25 3.77 -6.70
N ALA A 53 4.04 4.92 -6.06
CA ALA A 53 3.57 5.01 -4.68
C ALA A 53 2.60 6.18 -4.53
N GLY A 54 1.83 6.19 -3.43
CA GLY A 54 0.79 7.19 -3.20
C GLY A 54 -0.32 7.07 -4.24
N ARG A 55 -0.90 8.19 -4.71
CA ARG A 55 -2.06 8.22 -5.63
C ARG A 55 -1.93 7.40 -6.92
N CYS A 56 -0.71 7.09 -7.35
CA CYS A 56 -0.47 6.36 -8.60
C CYS A 56 -0.57 4.84 -8.46
N PHE A 57 -0.75 4.30 -7.24
CA PHE A 57 -0.87 2.85 -7.03
C PHE A 57 -2.14 2.29 -7.66
N SER A 58 -2.08 1.01 -8.05
CA SER A 58 -3.22 0.31 -8.64
C SER A 58 -4.23 -0.08 -7.56
N ALA A 59 -5.45 0.45 -7.65
CA ALA A 59 -6.53 0.16 -6.72
C ALA A 59 -7.90 0.44 -7.36
N THR A 60 -8.96 -0.05 -6.73
CA THR A 60 -10.32 0.40 -7.04
C THR A 60 -10.53 1.85 -6.58
N HIS A 61 -11.61 2.48 -7.03
CA HIS A 61 -11.99 3.83 -6.61
C HIS A 61 -12.09 3.94 -5.07
N ASP A 62 -12.80 3.00 -4.44
CA ASP A 62 -13.01 2.99 -3.00
C ASP A 62 -11.70 2.81 -2.21
N ALA A 63 -10.80 1.96 -2.71
CA ALA A 63 -9.48 1.80 -2.11
C ALA A 63 -8.65 3.08 -2.20
N GLN A 64 -8.72 3.80 -3.34
CA GLN A 64 -8.11 5.13 -3.49
C GLN A 64 -8.75 6.18 -2.56
N ALA A 65 -10.03 6.05 -2.24
CA ALA A 65 -10.71 6.93 -1.29
C ALA A 65 -10.31 6.70 0.18
N SER A 66 -9.63 5.59 0.52
CA SER A 66 -9.14 5.29 1.88
C SER A 66 -7.61 5.36 2.02
N ILE A 67 -6.88 4.65 1.15
CA ILE A 67 -5.48 4.26 1.38
C ILE A 67 -4.49 5.42 1.16
N ARG A 68 -4.89 6.53 0.56
CA ARG A 68 -3.97 7.61 0.15
C ARG A 68 -3.66 8.66 1.23
N SER A 69 -3.86 8.33 2.51
CA SER A 69 -3.41 9.18 3.62
C SER A 69 -1.88 9.17 3.75
N MET A 70 -1.31 10.15 4.47
CA MET A 70 0.13 10.41 4.50
C MET A 70 0.93 9.20 5.00
N ALA A 71 0.45 8.51 6.04
CA ALA A 71 1.14 7.37 6.63
C ALA A 71 1.32 6.22 5.62
N GLN A 72 0.27 5.89 4.87
CA GLN A 72 0.26 4.88 3.84
C GLN A 72 1.09 5.30 2.63
N CYS A 73 1.09 6.59 2.25
CA CYS A 73 1.97 7.11 1.22
C CYS A 73 3.44 6.94 1.59
N MET A 74 3.81 7.24 2.85
CA MET A 74 5.16 7.00 3.35
C MET A 74 5.50 5.51 3.36
N ALA A 75 4.60 4.65 3.83
CA ALA A 75 4.81 3.20 3.87
C ALA A 75 4.98 2.60 2.46
N MET A 76 4.15 3.01 1.50
CA MET A 76 4.31 2.63 0.08
C MET A 76 5.63 3.14 -0.49
N GLY A 77 6.03 4.36 -0.17
CA GLY A 77 7.33 4.92 -0.59
C GLY A 77 8.51 4.13 -0.05
N GLN A 78 8.48 3.76 1.24
CA GLN A 78 9.47 2.90 1.86
C GLN A 78 9.56 1.55 1.14
N ALA A 79 8.42 0.87 0.96
CA ALA A 79 8.38 -0.43 0.30
C ALA A 79 8.86 -0.38 -1.17
N ALA A 80 8.48 0.67 -1.91
CA ALA A 80 8.92 0.88 -3.29
C ALA A 80 10.44 1.11 -3.35
N GLY A 81 10.99 1.96 -2.49
CA GLY A 81 12.44 2.20 -2.42
C GLY A 81 13.24 0.96 -2.04
N THR A 82 12.77 0.20 -1.03
CA THR A 82 13.37 -1.08 -0.64
C THR A 82 13.35 -2.09 -1.78
N THR A 83 12.22 -2.20 -2.50
CA THR A 83 12.10 -3.11 -3.65
C THR A 83 13.07 -2.72 -4.76
N ALA A 84 13.16 -1.42 -5.09
CA ALA A 84 14.09 -0.92 -6.09
C ALA A 84 15.55 -1.22 -5.72
N ALA A 85 15.94 -0.99 -4.45
CA ALA A 85 17.28 -1.28 -3.95
C ALA A 85 17.64 -2.77 -4.05
N LEU A 86 16.70 -3.66 -3.71
CA LEU A 86 16.88 -5.11 -3.82
C LEU A 86 16.97 -5.59 -5.29
N ALA A 87 16.36 -4.84 -6.21
CA ALA A 87 16.35 -5.19 -7.64
C ALA A 87 17.60 -4.72 -8.40
N VAL A 88 18.49 -3.90 -7.83
CA VAL A 88 19.61 -3.24 -8.54
C VAL A 88 20.47 -4.21 -9.35
N GLY A 89 20.79 -5.38 -8.80
CA GLY A 89 21.64 -6.37 -9.47
C GLY A 89 20.96 -7.10 -10.64
N VAL A 90 19.63 -7.16 -10.66
CA VAL A 90 18.84 -7.89 -11.67
C VAL A 90 18.24 -6.93 -12.71
N GLY A 91 17.95 -5.69 -12.30
CA GLY A 91 17.26 -4.70 -13.14
C GLY A 91 15.77 -4.98 -13.36
N ASP A 92 15.20 -5.92 -12.61
CA ASP A 92 13.77 -6.25 -12.64
C ASP A 92 13.19 -6.31 -11.23
N VAL A 93 12.30 -5.36 -10.90
CA VAL A 93 11.63 -5.29 -9.60
C VAL A 93 10.67 -6.46 -9.36
N ARG A 94 10.23 -7.14 -10.43
CA ARG A 94 9.34 -8.32 -10.35
C ARG A 94 10.08 -9.58 -9.94
N ALA A 95 11.40 -9.60 -10.11
CA ALA A 95 12.24 -10.69 -9.64
C ALA A 95 12.43 -10.67 -8.12
N VAL A 96 12.11 -9.54 -7.45
CA VAL A 96 12.21 -9.41 -6.00
C VAL A 96 11.04 -10.13 -5.35
N ARG A 97 11.35 -11.15 -4.53
CA ARG A 97 10.33 -11.90 -3.79
C ARG A 97 9.67 -10.99 -2.75
N PRO A 98 8.33 -10.91 -2.67
CA PRO A 98 7.64 -10.06 -1.70
C PRO A 98 8.04 -10.34 -0.24
N ALA A 99 8.30 -11.61 0.10
CA ALA A 99 8.77 -11.98 1.44
C ALA A 99 10.05 -11.26 1.87
N VAL A 100 10.98 -11.00 0.93
CA VAL A 100 12.24 -10.28 1.23
C VAL A 100 11.97 -8.81 1.48
N VAL A 101 11.07 -8.20 0.71
CA VAL A 101 10.65 -6.80 0.93
C VAL A 101 9.96 -6.66 2.27
N ARG A 102 9.02 -7.57 2.58
CA ARG A 102 8.29 -7.60 3.87
C ARG A 102 9.23 -7.71 5.06
N GLU A 103 10.22 -8.58 4.97
CA GLU A 103 11.24 -8.73 6.02
C GLU A 103 12.08 -7.45 6.19
N ALA A 104 12.50 -6.85 5.08
CA ALA A 104 13.30 -5.63 5.10
C ALA A 104 12.54 -4.43 5.70
N VAL A 105 11.26 -4.25 5.35
CA VAL A 105 10.45 -3.15 5.93
C VAL A 105 10.10 -3.42 7.39
N ARG A 106 9.86 -4.69 7.79
CA ARG A 106 9.69 -5.06 9.20
C ARG A 106 10.94 -4.80 10.03
N SER A 107 12.11 -5.14 9.49
CA SER A 107 13.41 -4.83 10.12
C SER A 107 13.62 -3.33 10.30
N ALA A 108 12.98 -2.50 9.47
CA ALA A 108 12.95 -1.04 9.59
C ALA A 108 11.82 -0.51 10.50
N GLY A 109 11.05 -1.39 11.16
CA GLY A 109 9.99 -1.06 12.11
C GLY A 109 8.57 -1.03 11.54
N ALA A 110 8.35 -1.48 10.30
CA ALA A 110 7.00 -1.54 9.74
C ALA A 110 6.14 -2.65 10.39
N ILE A 111 4.88 -2.32 10.67
CA ILE A 111 3.85 -3.24 11.15
C ILE A 111 3.02 -3.70 9.94
N LEU A 112 2.97 -5.01 9.69
CA LEU A 112 2.34 -5.60 8.51
C LEU A 112 1.14 -6.50 8.84
N SER A 113 0.81 -6.72 10.11
CA SER A 113 -0.42 -7.39 10.55
C SER A 113 -0.99 -6.72 11.81
N MET A 114 -2.27 -6.94 12.09
CA MET A 114 -2.88 -6.44 13.34
C MET A 114 -2.32 -7.15 14.58
N GLU A 115 -1.85 -8.41 14.43
CA GLU A 115 -1.18 -9.15 15.51
C GLU A 115 0.15 -8.51 15.91
N GLU A 116 0.84 -7.87 14.96
CA GLU A 116 2.10 -7.15 15.19
C GLU A 116 1.89 -5.77 15.83
N ALA A 117 0.66 -5.25 15.86
CA ALA A 117 0.33 -3.92 16.38
C ALA A 117 0.02 -3.89 17.89
N GLY A 118 0.01 -5.06 18.55
CA GLY A 118 -0.37 -5.26 19.95
C GLY A 118 0.79 -5.29 20.93
#